data_AF-A0A6J6GX91-F1
#
_entry.id   AF-A0A6J6GX91-F1
#
_cell.length_a   1.000
_cell.length_b   1.000
_cell.length_c   1.000
_cell.angle_alpha   90.00
_cell.angle_beta   90.00
_cell.angle_gamma   90.00
#
_symmetry.space_group_name_H-M   'P 1'
#
loop_
_entity.id
_entity.type
_entity.pdbx_description
1 polymer ?
#
loop_
_entity_poly.entity_id
_entity_poly.type
_entity_poly.pdbx_seq_one_letter_code
_entity_poly.pdbx_strand_id
1 'polypeptide(L)'
;MSRQNLPVLTDGSAVAHGAGIVRQPAGKADVVIVATGSELHVALQAADDLLAMGIDAQVVSLPSWDRFAAFRATNPVEADKILPGDVETVSVEAGATFGWQLFADSCVGIDRFGASAPGSEALDRLGINPLNVVSAVKKLLQR
;
A
#
# COMPACT_ATOMS: atom_id res chain seq x y z
N MET A 1 5.56 7.23 14.38
CA MET A 1 6.93 7.69 14.03
C MET A 1 7.83 6.48 13.92
N SER A 2 8.66 6.41 12.88
CA SER A 2 9.63 5.33 12.68
C SER A 2 10.92 5.58 13.46
N ARG A 3 11.69 4.52 13.75
CA ARG A 3 13.06 4.64 14.30
C ARG A 3 14.08 4.85 13.19
N GLN A 4 13.85 4.19 12.05
CA GLN A 4 14.68 4.23 10.86
C GLN A 4 14.40 5.48 10.02
N ASN A 5 15.42 5.90 9.27
CA ASN A 5 15.28 6.95 8.26
C ASN A 5 14.36 6.46 7.13
N LEU A 6 13.57 7.39 6.59
CA LEU A 6 12.69 7.14 5.45
C LEU A 6 12.94 8.19 4.36
N PRO A 7 12.84 7.81 3.08
CA PRO A 7 12.88 8.76 1.99
C PRO A 7 11.64 9.68 2.02
N VAL A 8 11.81 10.91 1.52
CA VAL A 8 10.69 11.83 1.30
C VAL A 8 10.02 11.45 0.00
N LEU A 9 8.84 10.82 0.10
CA LEU A 9 8.10 10.26 -1.03
C LEU A 9 6.72 10.91 -1.24
N THR A 10 6.30 11.77 -0.32
CA THR A 10 5.00 12.45 -0.40
C THR A 10 5.20 13.95 -0.22
N ASP A 11 4.30 14.72 -0.79
CA ASP A 11 4.17 16.16 -0.57
C ASP A 11 3.30 16.49 0.67
N GLY A 12 2.87 15.47 1.42
CA GLY A 12 1.99 15.59 2.57
C GLY A 12 0.49 15.79 2.24
N SER A 13 0.11 15.89 0.96
CA SER A 13 -1.29 16.12 0.56
C SER A 13 -2.26 15.04 1.08
N ALA A 14 -1.80 13.78 1.14
CA ALA A 14 -2.56 12.64 1.67
C ALA A 14 -3.05 12.84 3.11
N VAL A 15 -2.40 13.71 3.90
CA VAL A 15 -2.78 13.96 5.30
C VAL A 15 -4.14 14.66 5.40
N ALA A 16 -4.50 15.51 4.43
CA ALA A 16 -5.75 16.27 4.47
C ALA A 16 -6.98 15.35 4.52
N HIS A 17 -6.97 14.31 3.67
CA HIS A 17 -8.07 13.36 3.52
C HIS A 17 -7.82 12.01 4.20
N GLY A 18 -6.62 11.77 4.74
CA GLY A 18 -6.22 10.50 5.36
C GLY A 18 -5.68 9.48 4.38
N ALA A 19 -5.85 9.71 3.07
CA ALA A 19 -5.25 8.96 1.97
C ALA A 19 -4.90 9.88 0.80
N GLY A 20 -3.99 9.44 -0.07
CA GLY A 20 -3.68 10.13 -1.33
C GLY A 20 -2.85 9.28 -2.28
N ILE A 21 -2.98 9.57 -3.58
CA ILE A 21 -2.24 8.86 -4.63
C ILE A 21 -0.82 9.41 -4.72
N VAL A 22 0.17 8.52 -4.69
CA VAL A 22 1.60 8.85 -4.79
C VAL A 22 2.18 8.44 -6.15
N ARG A 23 1.60 7.42 -6.78
CA ARG A 23 1.89 7.03 -8.17
C ARG A 23 0.58 6.83 -8.91
N GLN A 24 0.38 7.57 -9.99
CA GLN A 24 -0.75 7.39 -10.90
C GLN A 24 -0.35 6.47 -12.06
N PRO A 25 -1.22 5.53 -12.46
CA PRO A 25 -1.07 4.78 -13.71
C PRO A 25 -1.33 5.68 -14.93
N ALA A 26 -0.94 5.23 -16.12
CA ALA A 26 -1.17 5.97 -17.37
C ALA A 26 -2.64 5.94 -17.82
N GLY A 27 -3.43 4.99 -17.33
CA GLY A 27 -4.84 4.79 -17.67
C GLY A 27 -5.64 4.25 -16.48
N LYS A 28 -6.55 3.30 -16.74
CA LYS A 28 -7.18 2.55 -15.64
C LYS A 28 -6.11 1.69 -14.96
N ALA A 29 -6.03 1.73 -13.64
CA ALA A 29 -5.13 0.88 -12.87
C ALA A 29 -5.50 -0.59 -13.06
N ASP A 30 -4.50 -1.46 -13.24
CA ASP A 30 -4.72 -2.91 -13.20
C ASP A 30 -4.91 -3.40 -11.76
N VAL A 31 -4.28 -2.71 -10.80
CA VAL A 31 -4.30 -3.02 -9.37
C VAL A 31 -3.99 -1.76 -8.55
N VAL A 32 -4.44 -1.70 -7.30
CA VAL A 32 -4.00 -0.69 -6.33
C VAL A 32 -3.09 -1.31 -5.28
N ILE A 33 -1.99 -0.63 -4.95
CA ILE A 33 -1.15 -0.94 -3.80
C ILE A 33 -1.31 0.18 -2.78
N VAL A 34 -1.91 -0.13 -1.63
CA VAL A 34 -2.11 0.82 -0.54
C VAL A 34 -1.10 0.54 0.57
N ALA A 35 -0.37 1.56 1.02
CA ALA A 35 0.67 1.41 2.03
C ALA A 35 0.64 2.54 3.07
N THR A 36 1.18 2.26 4.25
CA THR A 36 1.29 3.24 5.35
C THR A 36 2.74 3.47 5.73
N GLY A 37 3.03 4.68 6.22
CA GLY A 37 4.29 5.02 6.89
C GLY A 37 5.55 4.58 6.12
N SER A 38 6.32 3.68 6.75
CA SER A 38 7.58 3.20 6.20
C SER A 38 7.41 2.32 4.97
N GLU A 39 6.26 1.69 4.73
CA GLU A 39 6.11 0.70 3.66
C GLU A 39 5.86 1.33 2.29
N LEU A 40 5.65 2.65 2.23
CA LEU A 40 5.39 3.34 0.97
C LEU A 40 6.54 3.21 -0.05
N HIS A 41 7.80 3.21 0.40
CA HIS A 41 8.94 3.00 -0.51
C HIS A 41 8.96 1.58 -1.10
N VAL A 42 8.52 0.58 -0.32
CA VAL A 42 8.39 -0.81 -0.78
C VAL A 42 7.29 -0.91 -1.85
N ALA A 43 6.16 -0.24 -1.61
CA ALA A 43 5.03 -0.20 -2.55
C ALA A 43 5.41 0.46 -3.89
N LEU A 44 6.14 1.58 -3.86
CA LEU A 44 6.61 2.25 -5.08
C LEU A 44 7.57 1.37 -5.87
N GLN A 45 8.54 0.73 -5.22
CA GLN A 45 9.46 -0.18 -5.91
C GLN A 45 8.71 -1.38 -6.52
N ALA A 46 7.73 -1.94 -5.80
CA ALA A 46 6.91 -3.03 -6.34
C ALA A 46 6.08 -2.59 -7.55
N ALA A 47 5.57 -1.35 -7.56
CA ALA A 47 4.85 -0.81 -8.71
C ALA A 47 5.75 -0.63 -9.94
N ASP A 48 7.01 -0.23 -9.76
CA ASP A 48 8.00 -0.15 -10.85
C ASP A 48 8.33 -1.54 -11.40
N ASP A 49 8.52 -2.53 -10.52
CA ASP A 49 8.76 -3.92 -10.91
C ASP A 49 7.55 -4.51 -11.66
N LEU A 50 6.32 -4.21 -11.23
CA LEU A 50 5.08 -4.63 -11.90
C LEU A 50 4.92 -3.97 -13.27
N LEU A 51 5.24 -2.68 -13.38
CA LEU A 51 5.16 -1.96 -14.66
C LEU A 51 6.10 -2.59 -15.70
N ALA A 52 7.30 -3.01 -15.30
CA ALA A 52 8.23 -3.73 -16.17
C ALA A 52 7.68 -5.09 -16.67
N MET A 53 6.64 -5.61 -16.02
CA MET A 53 5.93 -6.84 -16.38
C MET A 53 4.60 -6.58 -17.09
N GLY A 54 4.26 -5.31 -17.36
CA GLY A 54 3.02 -4.90 -18.03
C GLY A 54 1.80 -4.79 -17.13
N ILE A 55 1.98 -4.65 -15.81
CA ILE A 55 0.90 -4.40 -14.83
C ILE A 55 1.09 -2.99 -14.27
N ASP A 56 0.18 -2.07 -14.57
CA ASP A 56 0.28 -0.68 -14.14
C ASP A 56 -0.50 -0.43 -12.83
N ALA A 57 0.24 -0.29 -11.73
CA ALA A 57 -0.32 -0.20 -10.39
C ALA A 57 -0.49 1.26 -9.90
N GLN A 58 -1.65 1.61 -9.37
CA GLN A 58 -1.81 2.84 -8.59
C GLN A 58 -1.21 2.64 -7.19
N VAL A 59 -0.39 3.59 -6.70
CA VAL A 59 0.14 3.53 -5.33
C VAL A 59 -0.52 4.60 -4.48
N VAL A 60 -1.11 4.17 -3.36
CA VAL A 60 -1.84 5.02 -2.41
C VAL A 60 -1.13 5.03 -1.07
N SER A 61 -0.87 6.23 -0.54
CA SER A 61 -0.48 6.40 0.86
C SER A 61 -1.73 6.56 1.73
N LEU A 62 -1.86 5.76 2.79
CA LEU A 62 -2.99 5.79 3.73
C LEU A 62 -2.53 6.14 5.16
N PRO A 63 -2.06 7.37 5.45
CA PRO A 63 -1.53 7.73 6.77
C PRO A 63 -2.57 7.72 7.91
N SER A 64 -3.88 7.76 7.61
CA SER A 64 -4.93 7.75 8.65
C SER A 64 -6.22 7.12 8.17
N TRP A 65 -6.51 5.92 8.69
CA TRP A 65 -7.70 5.15 8.35
C TRP A 65 -8.99 5.86 8.75
N ASP A 66 -9.10 6.31 9.99
CA ASP A 66 -10.31 6.97 10.51
C ASP A 66 -10.65 8.24 9.72
N ARG A 67 -9.61 9.02 9.36
CA ARG A 67 -9.78 10.22 8.55
C ARG A 67 -10.23 9.89 7.14
N PHE A 68 -9.65 8.87 6.52
CA PHE A 68 -10.07 8.44 5.19
C PHE A 68 -11.47 7.84 5.19
N ALA A 69 -11.84 7.07 6.21
CA ALA A 69 -13.20 6.56 6.39
C ALA A 69 -14.23 7.70 6.53
N ALA A 70 -13.94 8.71 7.35
CA ALA A 70 -14.79 9.90 7.49
C ALA A 70 -14.88 10.72 6.18
N PHE A 71 -13.76 10.85 5.47
CA PHE A 71 -13.73 11.50 4.17
C PHE A 71 -14.56 10.72 3.13
N ARG A 72 -14.42 9.40 3.05
CA ARG A 72 -15.18 8.54 2.14
C ARG A 72 -16.68 8.60 2.40
N ALA A 73 -17.10 8.68 3.66
CA ALA A 73 -18.51 8.81 4.03
C ALA A 73 -19.13 10.14 3.56
N THR A 74 -18.34 11.22 3.48
CA THR A 74 -18.82 12.57 3.12
C THR A 74 -18.55 12.95 1.66
N ASN A 75 -17.51 12.36 1.05
CA ASN A 75 -17.03 12.67 -0.31
C ASN A 75 -16.74 11.36 -1.09
N PRO A 76 -17.75 10.51 -1.33
CA PRO A 76 -17.55 9.16 -1.86
C PRO A 76 -16.91 9.15 -3.25
N VAL A 77 -17.28 10.08 -4.14
CA VAL A 77 -16.73 10.16 -5.51
C VAL A 77 -15.23 10.49 -5.50
N GLU A 78 -14.81 11.36 -4.58
CA GLU A 78 -13.41 11.79 -4.49
C GLU A 78 -12.56 10.72 -3.80
N ALA A 79 -13.13 10.05 -2.80
CA ALA A 79 -12.48 8.91 -2.16
C ALA A 79 -12.32 7.72 -3.11
N ASP A 80 -13.30 7.48 -3.99
CA ASP A 80 -13.25 6.40 -4.98
C ASP A 80 -12.17 6.64 -6.04
N LYS A 81 -11.84 7.90 -6.36
CA LYS A 81 -10.66 8.21 -7.20
C LYS A 81 -9.34 7.78 -6.52
N ILE A 82 -9.27 7.87 -5.20
CA ILE A 82 -8.07 7.50 -4.43
C ILE A 82 -7.99 5.99 -4.24
N LEU A 83 -9.09 5.36 -3.85
CA LEU A 83 -9.18 3.93 -3.59
C LEU A 83 -10.47 3.37 -4.23
N PRO A 84 -10.41 3.07 -5.55
CA PRO A 84 -11.57 2.59 -6.31
C PRO A 84 -12.10 1.27 -5.75
N GLY A 85 -13.42 1.15 -5.60
CA GLY A 85 -14.05 -0.09 -5.16
C GLY A 85 -14.09 -1.20 -6.23
N ASP A 86 -13.79 -0.89 -7.49
CA ASP A 86 -13.85 -1.81 -8.64
C ASP A 86 -12.47 -2.30 -9.11
N VAL A 87 -11.40 -1.96 -8.40
CA VAL A 87 -10.03 -2.37 -8.72
C VAL A 87 -9.47 -3.15 -7.53
N GLU A 88 -8.98 -4.35 -7.81
CA GLU A 88 -8.32 -5.22 -6.82
C GLU A 88 -7.20 -4.47 -6.09
N THR A 89 -7.16 -4.62 -4.77
CA THR A 89 -6.26 -3.84 -3.91
C THR A 89 -5.41 -4.74 -3.01
N VAL A 90 -4.11 -4.44 -2.92
CA VAL A 90 -3.16 -5.08 -1.99
C VAL A 90 -2.69 -4.05 -0.96
N SER A 91 -2.81 -4.37 0.34
CA SER A 91 -2.22 -3.56 1.41
C SER A 91 -0.77 -3.96 1.73
N VAL A 92 0.04 -2.99 2.16
CA VAL A 92 1.41 -3.20 2.62
C VAL A 92 1.66 -2.42 3.91
N GLU A 93 1.86 -3.14 5.01
CA GLU A 93 2.15 -2.56 6.32
C GLU A 93 2.97 -3.53 7.17
N ALA A 94 4.02 -3.04 7.85
CA ALA A 94 4.80 -3.84 8.79
C ALA A 94 4.06 -4.01 10.14
N GLY A 95 2.83 -4.49 10.09
CA GLY A 95 1.89 -4.66 11.20
C GLY A 95 0.90 -5.79 10.94
N ALA A 96 -0.03 -6.00 11.87
CA ALA A 96 -1.04 -7.04 11.73
C ALA A 96 -1.95 -6.75 10.52
N THR A 97 -2.35 -7.81 9.81
CA THR A 97 -3.25 -7.68 8.66
C THR A 97 -4.71 -7.42 9.06
N PHE A 98 -5.04 -7.64 10.33
CA PHE A 98 -6.38 -7.42 10.87
C PHE A 98 -6.88 -5.99 10.64
N GLY A 99 -8.04 -5.85 9.98
CA GLY A 99 -8.67 -4.58 9.68
C GLY A 99 -8.51 -4.18 8.21
N TRP A 100 -7.45 -4.64 7.54
CA TRP A 100 -7.16 -4.25 6.16
C TRP A 100 -8.23 -4.71 5.16
N GLN A 101 -9.05 -5.71 5.52
CA GLN A 101 -10.21 -6.12 4.72
C GLN A 101 -11.24 -5.00 4.46
N LEU A 102 -11.15 -3.86 5.17
CA LEU A 102 -11.96 -2.67 4.89
C LEU A 102 -11.46 -1.87 3.68
N PHE A 103 -10.21 -2.07 3.25
CA PHE A 103 -9.52 -1.27 2.24
C PHE A 103 -8.80 -2.09 1.17
N ALA A 104 -8.59 -3.39 1.38
CA ALA A 104 -7.81 -4.24 0.48
C ALA A 104 -8.34 -5.69 0.43
N ASP A 105 -8.14 -6.33 -0.72
CA ASP A 105 -8.54 -7.72 -1.02
C ASP A 105 -7.44 -8.73 -0.69
N SER A 106 -6.19 -8.27 -0.60
CA SER A 106 -5.04 -9.03 -0.12
C SER A 106 -4.12 -8.16 0.74
N CYS A 107 -3.37 -8.78 1.64
CA CYS A 107 -2.53 -8.07 2.61
C CYS A 107 -1.10 -8.63 2.63
N VAL A 108 -0.12 -7.73 2.57
CA VAL A 108 1.28 -7.99 2.90
C VAL A 108 1.55 -7.36 4.27
N GLY A 109 1.54 -8.19 5.30
CA GLY A 109 1.77 -7.78 6.68
C GLY A 109 2.40 -8.86 7.54
N ILE A 110 2.45 -8.62 8.85
CA ILE A 110 3.15 -9.45 9.82
C ILE A 110 2.18 -9.89 10.93
N ASP A 111 1.70 -11.13 10.84
CA ASP A 111 0.75 -11.73 11.81
C ASP A 111 1.43 -12.65 12.85
N ARG A 112 2.73 -12.44 13.08
CA ARG A 112 3.53 -13.19 14.07
C ARG A 112 4.53 -12.26 14.75
N PHE A 113 5.13 -12.72 15.85
CA PHE A 113 6.22 -11.98 16.49
C PHE A 113 7.43 -11.82 15.55
N GLY A 114 8.15 -10.71 15.73
CA GLY A 114 9.35 -10.38 14.97
C GLY A 114 10.54 -11.28 15.29
N ALA A 115 11.69 -10.92 14.75
CA ALA A 115 12.95 -11.61 14.98
C ALA A 115 14.06 -10.61 15.37
N SER A 116 15.05 -11.07 16.13
CA SER A 116 16.24 -10.28 16.42
C SER A 116 17.17 -10.29 15.20
N ALA A 117 17.19 -9.18 14.47
CA ALA A 117 18.05 -8.92 13.32
C ALA A 117 18.13 -7.40 13.05
N PRO A 118 19.10 -6.92 12.25
CA PRO A 118 19.07 -5.56 11.71
C PRO A 118 17.73 -5.27 11.02
N GLY A 119 17.23 -4.03 11.12
CA GLY A 119 15.85 -3.70 10.72
C GLY A 119 15.49 -4.05 9.27
N SER A 120 16.37 -3.77 8.31
CA SER A 120 16.17 -4.12 6.90
C SER A 120 16.10 -5.63 6.68
N GLU A 121 17.00 -6.38 7.30
CA GLU A 121 17.03 -7.85 7.23
C GLU A 121 15.82 -8.47 7.92
N ALA A 122 15.38 -7.91 9.04
CA ALA A 122 14.18 -8.34 9.74
C ALA A 122 12.93 -8.16 8.85
N LEU A 123 12.74 -6.98 8.26
CA LEU A 123 11.61 -6.69 7.38
C LEU A 123 11.60 -7.58 6.14
N ASP A 124 12.75 -7.77 5.50
CA ASP A 124 12.87 -8.64 4.34
C ASP A 124 12.48 -10.10 4.66
N ARG A 125 13.01 -10.66 5.76
CA ARG A 125 12.65 -12.01 6.23
C ARG A 125 11.20 -12.14 6.70
N LEU A 126 10.58 -11.02 7.10
CA LEU A 126 9.16 -10.96 7.46
C LEU A 126 8.25 -10.74 6.24
N GLY A 127 8.83 -10.60 5.04
CA GLY A 127 8.08 -10.46 3.79
C GLY A 127 7.63 -9.03 3.48
N ILE A 128 8.16 -8.03 4.19
CA ILE A 128 7.95 -6.61 3.87
C ILE A 128 9.03 -6.19 2.88
N ASN A 129 8.90 -6.68 1.65
CA ASN A 129 9.81 -6.40 0.54
C ASN A 129 9.05 -6.35 -0.80
N PRO A 130 9.63 -5.73 -1.86
CA PRO A 130 8.95 -5.55 -3.14
C PRO A 130 8.55 -6.88 -3.80
N LEU A 131 9.41 -7.91 -3.69
CA LEU A 131 9.17 -9.23 -4.28
C LEU A 131 7.89 -9.88 -3.76
N ASN A 132 7.64 -9.80 -2.45
CA ASN A 132 6.44 -10.36 -1.85
C ASN A 132 5.18 -9.58 -2.27
N VAL A 133 5.27 -8.25 -2.40
CA VAL A 133 4.17 -7.41 -2.90
C VAL A 133 3.83 -7.76 -4.35
N VAL A 134 4.83 -7.88 -5.24
CA VAL A 134 4.65 -8.32 -6.63
C VAL A 134 3.99 -9.71 -6.68
N SER A 135 4.44 -10.64 -5.84
CA SER A 135 3.85 -11.98 -5.72
C SER A 135 2.40 -11.94 -5.26
N ALA A 136 2.07 -11.11 -4.26
CA ALA A 136 0.69 -10.94 -3.77
C ALA A 136 -0.23 -10.39 -4.86
N VAL A 137 0.20 -9.34 -5.58
CA VAL A 137 -0.53 -8.77 -6.72
C VAL A 137 -0.79 -9.82 -7.79
N LYS A 138 0.24 -10.55 -8.22
CA LYS A 138 0.08 -11.57 -9.27
C LYS A 138 -0.89 -12.68 -8.87
N LYS A 139 -0.85 -13.12 -7.60
CA LYS A 139 -1.79 -14.12 -7.08
C LYS A 139 -3.22 -13.60 -7.05
N LEU A 140 -3.40 -12.32 -6.71
CA LEU A 140 -4.71 -11.68 -6.66
C LEU A 140 -5.35 -11.60 -8.05
N LEU A 141 -4.58 -11.15 -9.06
CA LEU A 141 -5.05 -10.99 -10.44
C LEU A 141 -5.28 -12.32 -11.21
N GLN A 142 -4.86 -13.46 -10.66
CA GLN A 142 -5.05 -14.78 -11.26
C GLN A 142 -6.31 -15.52 -10.77
N ARG A 143 -7.08 -14.92 -9.85
CA ARG A 143 -8.33 -15.50 -9.34
C ARG A 143 -9.48 -15.29 -10.31
#